data_AF-A0A3L8Q4Z8-F1
#
_entry.id   AF-A0A3L8Q4Z8-F1
#
_cell.length_a   1.000
_cell.length_b   1.000
_cell.length_c   1.000
_cell.angle_alpha   90.00
_cell.angle_beta   90.00
_cell.angle_gamma   90.00
#
_symmetry.space_group_name_H-M   'P 1'
#
loop_
_entity.id
_entity.type
_entity.pdbx_description
1 polymer ?
#
loop_
_entity_poly.entity_id
_entity_poly.type
_entity_poly.pdbx_seq_one_letter_code
_entity_poly.pdbx_strand_id
1 'polypeptide(L)' 'MSEAQDILLKLSEETNIFPTSWELSERYLFMVDRLIALDAADEFFQTASAVYPKRPGGDRADEGLRPPQSVPAVP' A
#
# COMPACT_ATOMS: atom_id res chain seq x y z
N MET A 1 -13.16 15.36 10.88
CA MET A 1 -12.23 14.50 10.12
C MET A 1 -11.70 15.33 8.97
N SER A 2 -10.41 15.26 8.68
CA SER A 2 -9.82 15.97 7.52
C SER A 2 -10.04 15.11 6.28
N GLU A 3 -10.48 15.70 5.17
CA GLU A 3 -10.78 14.97 3.92
C GLU A 3 -9.61 14.08 3.47
N ALA A 4 -8.37 14.55 3.67
CA ALA A 4 -7.17 13.77 3.42
C ALA A 4 -7.06 12.48 4.26
N GLN A 5 -7.55 12.50 5.50
CA GLN A 5 -7.57 11.30 6.35
C GLN A 5 -8.60 10.28 5.83
N ASP A 6 -9.78 10.75 5.42
CA ASP A 6 -10.83 9.88 4.89
C ASP A 6 -10.40 9.22 3.57
N ILE A 7 -9.81 10.00 2.65
CA ILE A 7 -9.29 9.46 1.39
C ILE A 7 -8.13 8.49 1.63
N LEU A 8 -7.20 8.83 2.53
CA LEU A 8 -6.06 7.96 2.83
C LEU A 8 -6.51 6.64 3.47
N LEU A 9 -7.51 6.69 4.36
CA LEU A 9 -8.11 5.51 4.95
C LEU A 9 -8.75 4.64 3.86
N LYS A 10 -9.58 5.23 2.99
CA LYS A 10 -10.22 4.51 1.87
C LYS A 10 -9.19 3.87 0.93
N LEU A 11 -8.10 4.58 0.61
CA LEU A 11 -6.99 4.05 -0.20
C LEU A 11 -6.38 2.81 0.44
N SER A 12 -6.13 2.86 1.75
CA SER A 12 -5.62 1.74 2.51
C SER A 12 -6.63 0.59 2.63
N GLU A 13 -7.92 0.88 2.57
CA GLU A 13 -9.03 -0.06 2.69
C GLU A 13 -9.41 -0.75 1.39
N GLU A 14 -9.19 -0.13 0.23
CA GLU A 14 -9.53 -0.71 -1.08
C GLU A 14 -8.30 -1.18 -1.88
N THR A 15 -7.11 -0.68 -1.56
CA THR A 15 -5.87 -1.00 -2.28
C THR A 15 -4.80 -1.54 -1.33
N ASN A 16 -3.84 -2.30 -1.85
CA ASN A 16 -2.68 -2.79 -1.07
C ASN A 16 -1.42 -1.97 -1.37
N ILE A 17 -1.59 -0.70 -1.76
CA ILE A 17 -0.49 0.24 -2.01
C ILE A 17 0.29 0.56 -0.73
N PHE A 18 -0.33 0.31 0.42
CA PHE A 18 0.19 0.56 1.75
C PHE A 18 0.42 -0.76 2.49
N PRO A 19 1.59 -0.97 3.13
CA PRO A 19 1.84 -2.16 3.94
C PRO A 19 0.92 -2.26 5.17
N THR A 20 0.76 -3.46 5.71
CA THR A 20 -0.13 -3.76 6.86
C THR A 20 0.21 -2.98 8.13
N SER A 21 1.47 -2.54 8.27
CA SER A 21 1.96 -1.70 9.38
C SER A 21 1.95 -0.20 9.04
N TRP A 22 1.08 0.21 8.12
CA TRP A 22 0.92 1.61 7.77
C TRP A 22 0.32 2.39 8.94
N GLU A 23 1.01 3.45 9.36
CA GLU A 23 0.46 4.46 10.25
C GLU A 23 0.11 5.71 9.43
N LEU A 24 -0.96 6.43 9.84
CA LEU A 24 -1.40 7.70 9.28
C LEU A 24 -0.37 8.83 9.55
N SER A 25 0.86 8.63 9.11
CA SER A 25 1.95 9.58 9.22
C SER A 25 1.61 10.85 8.47
N GLU A 26 1.98 12.00 9.04
CA GLU A 26 1.77 13.32 8.43
C GLU A 26 2.31 13.41 6.99
N ARG A 27 3.37 12.67 6.68
CA ARG A 27 3.94 12.61 5.32
C ARG A 27 2.94 12.13 4.27
N TYR A 28 2.10 11.16 4.60
CA TYR A 28 1.10 10.63 3.67
C TYR A 28 -0.13 11.52 3.60
N LEU A 29 -0.54 12.08 4.74
CA LEU A 29 -1.60 13.09 4.77
C LEU A 29 -1.22 14.31 3.92
N PHE A 30 0.03 14.76 3.99
CA PHE A 30 0.52 15.87 3.16
C PHE A 30 0.48 15.53 1.65
N MET A 31 0.80 14.29 1.27
CA MET A 31 0.68 13.87 -0.13
C MET A 31 -0.77 13.79 -0.59
N VAL A 32 -1.68 13.29 0.24
CA VAL A 32 -3.11 13.23 -0.09
C VAL A 32 -3.74 14.62 -0.12
N ASP A 33 -3.39 15.49 0.80
CA ASP A 33 -3.82 16.89 0.81
C ASP A 33 -3.40 17.61 -0.48
N ARG A 34 -2.18 17.32 -0.97
CA ARG A 34 -1.73 17.82 -2.27
C ARG A 34 -2.50 17.22 -3.45
N LEU A 35 -2.83 15.93 -3.40
CA LEU A 35 -3.65 15.28 -4.43
C LEU A 35 -5.07 15.87 -4.47
N ILE A 36 -5.66 16.16 -3.31
CA ILE A 36 -6.96 16.84 -3.19
C ILE A 36 -6.88 18.25 -3.80
N ALA A 37 -5.87 19.03 -3.43
CA ALA A 37 -5.68 20.38 -3.97
C ALA A 37 -5.46 20.41 -5.49
N LEU A 38 -5.08 19.27 -6.08
CA LEU A 38 -4.90 19.09 -7.52
C LEU A 38 -6.10 18.39 -8.18
N ASP A 39 -7.15 18.06 -7.44
CA ASP A 39 -8.31 17.28 -7.88
C ASP A 39 -7.94 15.91 -8.49
N ALA A 40 -6.77 15.38 -8.09
CA ALA A 40 -6.16 14.17 -8.63
C ALA A 40 -6.30 12.96 -7.67
N ALA A 41 -6.96 13.16 -6.52
CA ALA A 41 -7.12 12.12 -5.51
C ALA A 41 -7.93 10.92 -6.03
N ASP A 42 -9.01 11.17 -6.79
CA ASP A 42 -9.83 10.12 -7.40
C ASP A 42 -9.09 9.34 -8.50
N GLU A 43 -8.33 10.02 -9.37
CA GLU A 43 -7.52 9.35 -10.39
C GLU A 43 -6.42 8.49 -9.77
N PHE A 44 -5.78 9.00 -8.71
CA PHE A 44 -4.80 8.24 -7.94
C PHE A 44 -5.44 6.99 -7.32
N PHE A 45 -6.64 7.12 -6.76
CA PHE A 45 -7.40 6.03 -6.19
C PHE A 45 -7.71 4.93 -7.21
N GLN A 46 -8.25 5.31 -8.38
CA GLN A 46 -8.55 4.36 -9.45
C GLN A 46 -7.30 3.64 -9.94
N THR A 47 -6.21 4.38 -10.12
CA THR A 47 -4.92 3.82 -10.54
C THR A 47 -4.38 2.86 -9.49
N ALA A 48 -4.40 3.24 -8.22
CA ALA A 48 -3.94 2.40 -7.12
C ALA A 48 -4.78 1.12 -6.99
N SER A 49 -6.10 1.20 -7.19
CA SER A 49 -7.00 0.03 -7.17
C SER A 49 -6.72 -0.93 -8.33
N ALA A 50 -6.41 -0.41 -9.52
CA ALA A 50 -6.05 -1.22 -10.68
C ALA A 50 -4.65 -1.87 -10.57
N VAL A 51 -3.66 -1.14 -10.05
CA VAL A 51 -2.26 -1.59 -9.97
C VAL A 51 -1.99 -2.42 -8.71
N TYR A 52 -2.62 -2.06 -7.59
CA TYR A 52 -2.49 -2.71 -6.29
C TYR A 52 -3.86 -3.18 -5.78
N PRO A 53 -4.55 -4.08 -6.50
CA PRO A 53 -5.84 -4.58 -6.07
C PRO A 53 -5.71 -5.27 -4.72
N LYS A 54 -6.64 -5.01 -3.81
CA LYS A 54 -6.80 -5.85 -2.63
C LYS A 54 -7.25 -7.23 -3.05
N ARG A 55 -6.30 -8.16 -3.13
CA ARG A 55 -6.60 -9.56 -3.44
C ARG A 55 -7.72 -10.04 -2.51
N PRO A 56 -8.83 -10.62 -3.02
CA PRO A 56 -9.90 -11.18 -2.20
C PRO A 56 -9.51 -12.49 -1.46
N GLY A 57 -8.23 -12.70 -1.13
CA GLY A 57 -7.75 -13.95 -0.53
C GLY A 57 -6.33 -13.90 0.03
N GLY A 58 -5.91 -12.77 0.62
CA GLY A 58 -4.52 -12.51 0.98
C GLY A 58 -4.17 -12.52 2.47
N ASP A 59 -5.02 -13.06 3.34
CA ASP A 59 -4.63 -13.40 4.73
C ASP A 59 -3.82 -14.71 4.69
N ARG A 60 -2.62 -14.62 4.12
CA ARG A 60 -1.56 -15.58 4.35
C ARG A 60 -0.28 -14.78 4.50
N ALA A 61 0.13 -14.65 5.75
CA ALA A 61 1.52 -14.57 6.12
C ALA A 61 2.36 -15.40 5.14
N ASP A 62 3.12 -14.75 4.27
CA ASP A 62 4.29 -15.37 3.67
C ASP A 62 5.50 -14.81 4.43
N GLU A 63 5.64 -15.34 5.64
CA GLU A 63 6.92 -15.62 6.28
C GLU A 63 7.72 -16.51 5.31
N GLY A 64 8.28 -15.89 4.30
CA GLY A 64 9.15 -16.50 3.31
C GLY A 64 10.56 -15.98 3.47
N LEU A 65 11.19 -16.26 4.62
CA LEU A 65 12.66 -16.26 4.73
C LEU A 65 13.21 -16.97 3.48
N ARG A 66 13.95 -16.24 2.62
CA ARG A 66 14.95 -16.92 1.78
C ARG A 66 16.13 -17.25 2.68
N PRO A 67 16.37 -18.51 3.06
CA PRO A 67 17.71 -18.87 3.50
C PRO A 67 18.68 -18.67 2.31
N PRO A 68 19.92 -18.23 2.55
CA PRO A 68 20.92 -18.15 1.50
C PRO A 68 21.16 -19.56 0.95
N GLN A 69 20.93 -19.69 -0.35
CA GLN A 69 21.32 -20.83 -1.19
C GLN A 69 22.70 -21.37 -0.79
N SER A 70 22.72 -22.48 -0.06
CA SER A 70 23.93 -23.26 0.18
C SER A 70 24.23 -24.06 -1.08
N VAL A 71 25.25 -23.63 -1.82
CA VAL A 71 25.83 -24.41 -2.91
C VAL A 71 26.54 -25.64 -2.32
N PRO A 72 26.29 -26.87 -2.79
CA PRO A 72 27.19 -27.97 -2.48
C PRO A 72 28.40 -27.85 -3.40
N ALA A 73 29.56 -27.57 -2.81
CA ALA A 73 30.85 -27.85 -3.42
C ALA A 73 30.96 -29.37 -3.58
N VAL A 74 31.20 -29.84 -4.81
CA VAL A 74 31.50 -31.25 -5.10
C VAL A 74 32.99 -31.34 -5.42
N PRO A 75 33.70 -32.35 -4.86
CA PRO A 75 35.17 -32.47 -4.86
C PRO A 75 35.80 -32.78 -6.23
#